data_AF-A0A661LB35-F1
#
_entry.id   AF-A0A661LB35-F1
#
_cell.length_a   1.000
_cell.length_b   1.000
_cell.length_c   1.000
_cell.angle_alpha   90.00
_cell.angle_beta   90.00
_cell.angle_gamma   90.00
#
_symmetry.space_group_name_H-M   'P 1'
#
loop_
_entity.id
_entity.type
_entity.pdbx_description
1 polymer ?
#
loop_
_entity_poly.entity_id
_entity_poly.type
_entity_poly.pdbx_seq_one_letter_code
_entity_poly.pdbx_strand_id
1 'polypeptide(L)'
;FDEALADYNAAIKVSPNDADLYHNRALVYKARGQSEQARADLDRERSLRPALRPVTRGGSPVPGRAKWREKLDGVTIPEENAYGMIHGQRFQLQDAILDNGILTLRQGKNFFADREIKIFTFKSSNESLYGAHFEASIDKKYGVPHVHLSWMEKGKNLPKIKIYSGGYAMVLQFGQRQGDVLPGSIYVCLPDEHQSYVAGRFWAKLGKVKNKH
;
A
#
# COMPACT_ATOMS: atom_id res chain seq x y z
N PHE A 1 -10.00 25.92 -10.26
CA PHE A 1 -8.62 25.72 -9.75
C PHE A 1 -8.22 26.79 -8.74
N ASP A 2 -8.67 28.04 -8.90
CA ASP A 2 -8.31 29.15 -8.00
C ASP A 2 -8.82 28.95 -6.56
N GLU A 3 -10.06 28.47 -6.38
CA GLU A 3 -10.62 28.12 -5.06
C GLU A 3 -9.82 27.01 -4.36
N ALA A 4 -9.46 25.94 -5.08
CA ALA A 4 -8.64 24.86 -4.53
C ALA A 4 -7.25 25.35 -4.08
N LEU A 5 -6.61 26.26 -4.82
CA LEU A 5 -5.34 26.85 -4.39
C LEU A 5 -5.51 27.71 -3.12
N ALA A 6 -6.60 28.47 -3.02
CA ALA A 6 -6.89 29.27 -1.83
C ALA A 6 -7.10 28.38 -0.59
N ASP A 7 -7.85 27.29 -0.74
CA ASP A 7 -8.09 26.32 0.34
C ASP A 7 -6.79 25.65 0.80
N TYR A 8 -5.94 25.20 -0.14
CA TYR A 8 -4.65 24.62 0.23
C TYR A 8 -3.71 25.65 0.86
N ASN A 9 -3.72 26.90 0.41
CA ASN A 9 -2.94 27.96 1.05
C ASN A 9 -3.39 28.22 2.49
N ALA A 10 -4.69 28.21 2.76
CA ALA A 10 -5.23 28.35 4.11
C ALA A 10 -4.87 27.12 4.97
N ALA A 11 -5.06 25.91 4.45
CA ALA A 11 -4.76 24.66 5.13
C ALA A 11 -3.26 24.54 5.49
N ILE A 12 -2.36 24.96 4.61
CA ILE A 12 -0.91 24.94 4.85
C ILE A 12 -0.50 25.91 5.96
N LYS A 13 -1.19 27.05 6.11
CA LYS A 13 -0.97 27.95 7.26
C LYS A 13 -1.33 27.29 8.59
N VAL A 14 -2.35 26.43 8.60
CA VAL A 14 -2.81 25.72 9.80
C VAL A 14 -1.93 24.51 10.10
N SER A 15 -1.55 23.74 9.07
CA SER A 15 -0.79 22.48 9.20
C SER A 15 0.44 22.47 8.28
N PRO A 16 1.49 23.26 8.59
CA PRO A 16 2.62 23.47 7.68
C PRO A 16 3.53 22.24 7.49
N ASN A 17 3.30 21.17 8.26
CA ASN A 17 4.06 19.92 8.19
C ASN A 17 3.26 18.75 7.60
N ASP A 18 2.02 19.00 7.14
CA ASP A 18 1.23 17.97 6.46
C ASP A 18 1.67 17.83 5.00
N ALA A 19 2.43 16.77 4.72
CA ALA A 19 2.98 16.50 3.40
C ALA A 19 1.90 16.38 2.31
N ASP A 20 0.69 15.92 2.66
CA ASP A 20 -0.37 15.70 1.69
C ASP A 20 -0.97 17.02 1.20
N LEU A 21 -0.93 18.09 2.00
CA LEU A 21 -1.35 19.42 1.57
C LEU A 21 -0.45 19.98 0.46
N TYR A 22 0.86 19.81 0.60
CA TYR A 22 1.81 20.20 -0.44
C TYR A 22 1.67 19.31 -1.68
N HIS A 23 1.51 17.99 -1.50
CA HIS A 23 1.27 17.07 -2.62
C HIS A 23 0.02 17.46 -3.43
N ASN A 24 -1.10 17.70 -2.75
CA ASN A 24 -2.36 18.03 -3.41
C ASN A 24 -2.32 19.41 -4.08
N ARG A 25 -1.67 20.41 -3.46
CA ARG A 25 -1.46 21.73 -4.10
C ARG A 25 -0.55 21.62 -5.32
N ALA A 26 0.47 20.76 -5.29
CA ALA A 26 1.32 20.48 -6.45
C ALA A 26 0.55 19.87 -7.63
N LEU A 27 -0.42 18.99 -7.37
CA LEU A 27 -1.30 18.43 -8.42
C LEU A 27 -2.15 19.52 -9.08
N VAL A 28 -2.66 20.49 -8.29
CA VAL A 28 -3.40 21.64 -8.81
C VAL A 28 -2.49 22.54 -9.66
N TYR A 29 -1.27 22.81 -9.21
CA TYR A 29 -0.28 23.56 -9.99
C TYR A 29 0.07 22.85 -11.32
N LYS A 30 0.25 21.53 -11.29
CA LYS A 30 0.52 20.72 -12.49
C LYS A 30 -0.64 20.78 -13.48
N ALA A 31 -1.88 20.71 -13.01
CA ALA A 31 -3.07 20.83 -13.86
C ALA A 31 -3.20 22.22 -14.52
N ARG A 32 -2.57 23.25 -13.95
CA ARG A 32 -2.49 24.61 -14.51
C ARG A 32 -1.23 24.89 -15.33
N GLY A 33 -0.36 23.89 -15.53
CA GLY A 33 0.92 24.07 -16.21
C GLY A 33 1.97 24.88 -15.40
N GLN A 34 1.74 25.06 -14.10
CA GLN A 34 2.60 25.81 -13.19
C GLN A 34 3.69 24.90 -12.59
N SER A 35 4.61 24.45 -13.45
CA SER A 35 5.57 23.39 -13.13
C SER A 35 6.56 23.74 -12.01
N GLU A 36 7.00 25.00 -11.90
CA GLU A 36 7.93 25.41 -10.85
C GLU A 36 7.28 25.40 -9.46
N GLN A 37 6.05 25.88 -9.34
CA GLN A 37 5.29 25.82 -8.08
C GLN A 37 4.99 24.37 -7.69
N ALA A 38 4.62 23.53 -8.66
CA ALA A 38 4.42 22.10 -8.40
C ALA A 38 5.70 21.42 -7.90
N ARG A 39 6.86 21.73 -8.49
CA ARG A 39 8.15 21.17 -8.06
C ARG A 39 8.50 21.60 -6.63
N ALA A 40 8.34 22.88 -6.31
CA ALA A 40 8.61 23.39 -4.95
C ALA A 40 7.74 22.69 -3.89
N ASP A 41 6.47 22.46 -4.18
CA ASP A 41 5.56 21.75 -3.28
C ASP A 41 5.90 20.27 -3.15
N LEU A 42 6.32 19.59 -4.22
CA LEU A 42 6.78 18.20 -4.17
C LEU A 42 8.10 18.04 -3.41
N ASP A 43 8.98 19.03 -3.48
CA ASP A 43 10.22 19.04 -2.69
C ASP A 43 9.90 19.23 -1.19
N ARG A 44 8.94 20.10 -0.88
CA ARG A 44 8.45 20.28 0.49
C ARG A 44 7.76 19.03 1.03
N GLU A 45 6.87 18.40 0.25
CA GLU A 45 6.27 17.09 0.55
C GLU A 45 7.34 16.06 0.93
N ARG A 46 8.37 15.93 0.09
CA ARG A 46 9.46 14.96 0.30
C ARG A 46 10.24 15.22 1.59
N SER A 47 10.47 16.49 1.93
CA SER A 47 11.15 16.86 3.18
C SER A 47 10.34 16.53 4.44
N LEU A 48 9.01 16.48 4.31
CA LEU A 48 8.08 16.25 5.42
C LEU A 48 7.73 14.77 5.62
N ARG A 49 7.88 13.94 4.58
CA ARG A 49 7.70 12.49 4.71
C ARG A 49 8.98 11.88 5.31
N PRO A 50 8.91 11.20 6.48
CA PRO A 50 10.06 10.49 7.02
C PRO A 50 10.56 9.50 5.98
N ALA A 51 11.85 9.58 5.65
CA ALA A 51 12.45 8.67 4.68
C ALA A 51 12.27 7.22 5.16
N LEU A 52 11.54 6.41 4.39
CA LEU A 52 11.71 4.96 4.41
C LEU A 52 13.19 4.69 4.19
N ARG A 53 13.84 3.95 5.10
CA ARG A 53 15.28 3.69 5.05
C ARG A 53 15.72 3.33 3.63
N PRO A 54 16.69 4.04 3.03
CA PRO A 54 17.14 3.72 1.70
C PRO A 54 17.82 2.34 1.71
N VAL A 55 17.42 1.50 0.75
CA VAL A 55 18.15 0.29 0.38
C VAL A 55 19.57 0.71 -0.01
N THR A 56 20.58 0.33 0.78
CA THR A 56 21.97 0.49 0.37
C THR A 56 22.26 -0.42 -0.81
N ARG A 57 22.58 0.17 -1.96
CA ARG A 57 23.14 -0.55 -3.11
C ARG A 57 24.52 -1.08 -2.72
N GLY A 58 24.61 -2.36 -2.37
CA GLY A 58 25.86 -3.07 -2.16
C GLY A 58 25.53 -4.56 -2.10
N GLY A 59 26.07 -5.32 -3.05
CA GLY A 59 25.69 -6.71 -3.26
C GLY A 59 26.04 -7.64 -2.09
N SER A 60 25.04 -8.44 -1.71
CA SER A 60 25.20 -9.81 -1.19
C SER A 60 24.08 -10.66 -1.78
N PRO A 61 24.27 -11.97 -1.99
CA PRO A 61 23.20 -12.85 -2.47
C PRO A 61 22.12 -12.93 -1.37
N VAL A 62 20.92 -12.41 -1.63
CA VAL A 62 19.79 -12.47 -0.69
C VAL A 62 19.24 -13.91 -0.67
N PRO A 63 19.37 -14.69 0.42
CA PRO A 63 18.76 -16.01 0.51
C PRO A 63 17.24 -15.87 0.61
N GLY A 64 16.49 -16.58 -0.25
CA GLY A 64 15.04 -16.69 -0.13
C GLY A 64 14.22 -15.58 -0.81
N ARG A 65 14.30 -15.43 -2.14
CA ARG A 65 13.22 -14.77 -2.87
C ARG A 65 11.93 -15.55 -2.61
N ALA A 66 10.96 -14.94 -1.92
CA ALA A 66 9.62 -15.51 -1.88
C ALA A 66 9.19 -15.82 -3.31
N LYS A 67 8.65 -17.02 -3.53
CA LYS A 67 8.10 -17.46 -4.80
C LYS A 67 6.63 -17.78 -4.58
N TRP A 68 5.84 -17.66 -5.62
CA TRP A 68 4.46 -18.14 -5.61
C TRP A 68 4.41 -19.63 -5.23
N ARG A 69 3.61 -19.97 -4.21
CA ARG A 69 3.37 -21.32 -3.70
C ARG A 69 1.98 -21.39 -3.10
N GLU A 70 1.22 -22.40 -3.51
CA GLU A 70 -0.15 -22.65 -3.06
C GLU A 70 -0.22 -23.21 -1.64
N LYS A 71 0.74 -24.08 -1.27
CA LYS A 71 0.81 -24.67 0.06
C LYS A 71 1.56 -23.73 1.00
N LEU A 72 0.96 -23.47 2.16
CA LEU A 72 1.52 -22.58 3.19
C LEU A 72 2.55 -23.27 4.08
N ASP A 73 2.65 -24.61 4.03
CA ASP A 73 3.65 -25.37 4.77
C ASP A 73 5.08 -24.91 4.41
N GLY A 74 5.83 -24.47 5.41
CA GLY A 74 7.21 -23.99 5.22
C GLY A 74 7.32 -22.62 4.55
N VAL A 75 6.24 -21.84 4.44
CA VAL A 75 6.32 -20.44 4.02
C VAL A 75 7.02 -19.62 5.10
N THR A 76 8.24 -19.18 4.81
CA THR A 76 8.94 -18.16 5.59
C THR A 76 8.67 -16.79 4.97
N ILE A 77 8.05 -15.89 5.72
CA ILE A 77 7.83 -14.52 5.26
C ILE A 77 9.16 -13.76 5.35
N PRO A 78 9.64 -13.16 4.25
CA PRO A 78 10.89 -12.41 4.29
C PRO A 78 10.83 -11.21 5.25
N GLU A 79 11.96 -10.88 5.86
CA GLU A 79 12.02 -9.75 6.79
C GLU A 79 12.13 -8.38 6.08
N GLU A 80 12.39 -8.37 4.78
CA GLU A 80 12.51 -7.14 4.00
C GLU A 80 11.15 -6.50 3.72
N ASN A 81 11.18 -5.24 3.29
CA ASN A 81 9.97 -4.53 2.85
C ASN A 81 9.27 -5.31 1.72
N ALA A 82 7.94 -5.38 1.77
CA ALA A 82 7.18 -6.26 0.91
C ALA A 82 7.44 -6.04 -0.58
N TYR A 83 7.60 -7.13 -1.31
CA TYR A 83 7.89 -7.15 -2.74
C TYR A 83 7.22 -8.34 -3.40
N GLY A 84 7.25 -8.41 -4.73
CA GLY A 84 6.80 -9.60 -5.43
C GLY A 84 6.57 -9.35 -6.92
N MET A 85 5.57 -10.03 -7.47
CA MET A 85 5.13 -9.92 -8.85
C MET A 85 3.62 -9.74 -8.87
N ILE A 86 3.13 -8.70 -9.54
CA ILE A 86 1.71 -8.47 -9.76
C ILE A 86 1.49 -8.43 -11.27
N HIS A 87 0.68 -9.36 -11.76
CA HIS A 87 0.30 -9.52 -13.16
C HIS A 87 1.51 -9.48 -14.11
N GLY A 88 2.52 -10.30 -13.80
CA GLY A 88 3.75 -10.42 -14.59
C GLY A 88 4.74 -9.27 -14.43
N GLN A 89 4.44 -8.26 -13.61
CA GLN A 89 5.32 -7.11 -13.39
C GLN A 89 5.82 -7.01 -11.94
N ARG A 90 7.05 -6.52 -11.76
CA ARG A 90 7.69 -6.45 -10.44
C ARG A 90 6.96 -5.47 -9.51
N PHE A 91 6.56 -5.96 -8.34
CA PHE A 91 6.01 -5.17 -7.26
C PHE A 91 7.09 -4.83 -6.20
N GLN A 92 7.12 -3.58 -5.76
CA GLN A 92 7.85 -3.13 -4.58
C GLN A 92 6.97 -2.19 -3.78
N LEU A 93 6.76 -2.50 -2.50
CA LEU A 93 5.95 -1.70 -1.61
C LEU A 93 6.55 -0.31 -1.43
N GLN A 94 5.77 0.72 -1.75
CA GLN A 94 6.13 2.13 -1.56
C GLN A 94 5.29 2.81 -0.50
N ASP A 95 4.02 2.43 -0.38
CA ASP A 95 3.12 2.96 0.64
C ASP A 95 2.17 1.89 1.15
N ALA A 96 1.89 1.92 2.45
CA ALA A 96 1.00 1.00 3.14
C ALA A 96 0.07 1.78 4.04
N ILE A 97 -1.24 1.56 3.88
CA ILE A 97 -2.29 2.23 4.65
C ILE A 97 -3.24 1.16 5.18
N LEU A 98 -3.62 1.27 6.45
CA LEU A 98 -4.69 0.49 7.04
C LEU A 98 -5.80 1.43 7.46
N ASP A 99 -6.94 1.33 6.79
CA ASP A 99 -8.12 2.14 7.09
C ASP A 99 -9.37 1.26 7.07
N ASN A 100 -10.20 1.37 8.12
CA ASN A 100 -11.47 0.65 8.25
C ASN A 100 -11.37 -0.86 7.93
N GLY A 101 -10.31 -1.52 8.38
CA GLY A 101 -10.08 -2.95 8.15
C GLY A 101 -9.61 -3.32 6.73
N ILE A 102 -9.23 -2.33 5.92
CA ILE A 102 -8.69 -2.51 4.58
C ILE A 102 -7.20 -2.17 4.59
N LEU A 103 -6.36 -3.18 4.46
CA LEU A 103 -4.92 -2.99 4.24
C LEU A 103 -4.68 -2.73 2.75
N THR A 104 -4.17 -1.55 2.41
CA THR A 104 -3.78 -1.18 1.05
C THR A 104 -2.26 -1.13 0.96
N LEU A 105 -1.68 -1.97 0.11
CA LEU A 105 -0.25 -1.98 -0.22
C LEU A 105 -0.08 -1.50 -1.67
N ARG A 106 0.72 -0.45 -1.86
CA ARG A 106 0.72 0.32 -3.11
C ARG A 106 2.12 0.55 -3.66
N GLN A 107 2.21 0.48 -4.98
CA GLN A 107 3.33 0.98 -5.77
C GLN A 107 2.84 2.02 -6.79
N GLY A 108 3.49 3.17 -6.83
CA GLY A 108 3.17 4.27 -7.75
C GLY A 108 2.62 5.49 -7.04
N LYS A 109 2.90 6.66 -7.61
CA LYS A 109 2.64 7.98 -7.01
C LYS A 109 1.51 8.78 -7.68
N ASN A 110 0.89 8.22 -8.71
CA ASN A 110 -0.20 8.86 -9.45
C ASN A 110 -1.54 8.68 -8.72
N PHE A 111 -2.67 9.10 -9.31
CA PHE A 111 -4.00 8.84 -8.74
C PHE A 111 -4.28 7.33 -8.65
N PHE A 112 -4.15 6.64 -9.78
CA PHE A 112 -4.09 5.18 -9.81
C PHE A 112 -2.67 4.70 -9.50
N ALA A 113 -2.59 3.64 -8.71
CA ALA A 113 -1.32 2.97 -8.47
C ALA A 113 -0.85 2.32 -9.76
N ASP A 114 0.46 2.22 -9.97
CA ASP A 114 0.97 1.34 -11.03
C ASP A 114 0.58 -0.11 -10.72
N ARG A 115 0.64 -0.47 -9.43
CA ARG A 115 0.21 -1.75 -8.86
C ARG A 115 -0.28 -1.57 -7.43
N GLU A 116 -1.36 -2.24 -7.07
CA GLU A 116 -1.96 -2.16 -5.75
C GLU A 116 -2.57 -3.50 -5.36
N ILE A 117 -2.46 -3.83 -4.08
CA ILE A 117 -3.19 -4.94 -3.47
C ILE A 117 -3.93 -4.41 -2.24
N LYS A 118 -5.25 -4.61 -2.21
CA LYS A 118 -6.09 -4.31 -1.04
C LYS A 118 -6.59 -5.59 -0.41
N ILE A 119 -6.54 -5.66 0.91
CA ILE A 119 -6.98 -6.81 1.70
C ILE A 119 -8.06 -6.36 2.65
N PHE A 120 -9.28 -6.84 2.41
CA PHE A 120 -10.45 -6.57 3.21
C PHE A 120 -10.56 -7.64 4.28
N THR A 121 -10.23 -7.29 5.52
CA THR A 121 -10.19 -8.24 6.64
C THR A 121 -11.58 -8.61 7.18
N PHE A 122 -12.60 -7.80 6.88
CA PHE A 122 -13.99 -7.92 7.39
C PHE A 122 -14.12 -8.02 8.92
N LYS A 123 -13.07 -7.65 9.65
CA LYS A 123 -13.18 -7.43 11.10
C LYS A 123 -14.17 -6.30 11.36
N SER A 124 -15.10 -6.52 12.28
CA SER A 124 -16.02 -5.49 12.73
C SER A 124 -15.26 -4.29 13.27
N SER A 125 -15.83 -3.07 13.17
CA SER A 125 -15.18 -1.82 13.62
C SER A 125 -14.73 -1.83 15.09
N ASN A 126 -15.27 -2.74 15.90
CA ASN A 126 -14.98 -2.87 17.32
C ASN A 126 -13.88 -3.90 17.62
N GLU A 127 -13.44 -4.67 16.63
CA GLU A 127 -12.38 -5.66 16.81
C GLU A 127 -11.02 -5.09 16.40
N SER A 128 -10.08 -5.10 17.35
CA SER A 128 -8.71 -4.67 17.09
C SER A 128 -8.03 -5.59 16.07
N LEU A 129 -7.28 -5.00 15.13
CA LEU A 129 -6.38 -5.71 14.24
C LEU A 129 -4.97 -5.88 14.82
N TYR A 130 -4.69 -5.32 16.00
CA TYR A 130 -3.36 -5.43 16.61
C TYR A 130 -3.11 -6.88 17.07
N GLY A 131 -2.04 -7.49 16.57
CA GLY A 131 -1.75 -8.91 16.81
C GLY A 131 -2.60 -9.88 15.99
N ALA A 132 -3.47 -9.39 15.10
CA ALA A 132 -4.36 -10.26 14.33
C ALA A 132 -3.60 -11.11 13.31
N HIS A 133 -4.01 -12.37 13.19
CA HIS A 133 -3.47 -13.33 12.24
C HIS A 133 -4.59 -13.81 11.32
N PHE A 134 -4.32 -13.81 10.02
CA PHE A 134 -5.23 -14.32 9.00
C PHE A 134 -4.50 -15.34 8.15
N GLU A 135 -5.17 -16.47 7.94
CA GLU A 135 -4.72 -17.53 7.05
C GLU A 135 -5.85 -17.88 6.07
N ALA A 136 -5.49 -17.97 4.79
CA ALA A 136 -6.34 -18.46 3.73
C ALA A 136 -5.58 -19.51 2.93
N SER A 137 -6.21 -20.65 2.66
CA SER A 137 -5.69 -21.69 1.80
C SER A 137 -6.44 -21.71 0.47
N ILE A 138 -5.80 -22.22 -0.59
CA ILE A 138 -6.36 -22.21 -1.95
C ILE A 138 -7.67 -23.00 -2.10
N ASP A 139 -7.93 -23.95 -1.21
CA ASP A 139 -9.18 -24.72 -1.15
C ASP A 139 -10.31 -23.97 -0.42
N LYS A 140 -9.98 -22.96 0.40
CA LYS A 140 -10.95 -22.21 1.19
C LYS A 140 -11.59 -21.10 0.35
N LYS A 141 -12.92 -21.19 0.17
CA LYS A 141 -13.71 -20.26 -0.67
C LYS A 141 -14.49 -19.19 0.09
N TYR A 142 -14.64 -19.32 1.41
CA TYR A 142 -15.45 -18.43 2.24
C TYR A 142 -14.79 -18.18 3.60
N GLY A 143 -15.22 -17.12 4.30
CA GLY A 143 -14.72 -16.80 5.64
C GLY A 143 -13.22 -16.47 5.66
N VAL A 144 -12.73 -15.90 4.56
CA VAL A 144 -11.36 -15.41 4.39
C VAL A 144 -11.40 -13.95 3.94
N PRO A 145 -10.33 -13.18 4.15
CA PRO A 145 -10.26 -11.82 3.63
C PRO A 145 -10.52 -11.76 2.12
N HIS A 146 -10.97 -10.62 1.60
CA HIS A 146 -11.02 -10.43 0.14
C HIS A 146 -9.75 -9.74 -0.31
N VAL A 147 -9.17 -10.22 -1.40
CA VAL A 147 -7.98 -9.62 -2.02
C VAL A 147 -8.38 -8.97 -3.32
N HIS A 148 -8.21 -7.65 -3.41
CA HIS A 148 -8.40 -6.90 -4.64
C HIS A 148 -7.03 -6.57 -5.21
N LEU A 149 -6.73 -7.13 -6.38
CA LEU A 149 -5.52 -6.87 -7.12
C LEU A 149 -5.79 -5.83 -8.20
N SER A 150 -4.97 -4.79 -8.28
CA SER A 150 -5.10 -3.75 -9.31
C SER A 150 -3.77 -3.41 -9.93
N TRP A 151 -3.76 -3.16 -11.25
CA TRP A 151 -2.55 -2.80 -12.00
C TRP A 151 -2.87 -1.93 -13.21
N MET A 152 -1.90 -1.12 -13.61
CA MET A 152 -1.95 -0.31 -14.83
C MET A 152 -1.36 -1.09 -16.01
N GLU A 153 -2.09 -1.13 -17.12
CA GLU A 153 -1.56 -1.62 -18.39
C GLU A 153 -0.83 -0.52 -19.16
N LYS A 154 0.18 -0.90 -19.93
CA LYS A 154 0.97 0.05 -20.72
C LYS A 154 0.05 0.79 -21.71
N GLY A 155 0.07 2.12 -21.65
CA GLY A 155 -0.72 2.97 -22.54
C GLY A 155 -2.21 3.09 -22.17
N LYS A 156 -2.62 2.61 -20.99
CA LYS A 156 -3.98 2.80 -20.46
C LYS A 156 -3.99 3.85 -19.35
N ASN A 157 -5.14 4.49 -19.18
CA ASN A 157 -5.35 5.55 -18.17
C ASN A 157 -6.18 5.08 -16.97
N LEU A 158 -6.77 3.88 -17.04
CA LEU A 158 -7.54 3.26 -15.96
C LEU A 158 -6.90 1.93 -15.58
N PRO A 159 -6.90 1.58 -14.29
CA PRO A 159 -6.35 0.32 -13.84
C PRO A 159 -7.33 -0.82 -14.12
N LYS A 160 -6.79 -2.02 -14.33
CA LYS A 160 -7.57 -3.26 -14.23
C LYS A 160 -7.67 -3.67 -12.77
N ILE A 161 -8.76 -4.35 -12.43
CA ILE A 161 -9.03 -4.87 -11.09
C ILE A 161 -9.46 -6.33 -11.21
N LYS A 162 -8.90 -7.19 -10.38
CA LYS A 162 -9.33 -8.57 -10.19
C LYS A 162 -9.56 -8.84 -8.70
N ILE A 163 -10.71 -9.42 -8.37
CA ILE A 163 -11.13 -9.65 -6.99
C ILE A 163 -11.09 -11.15 -6.70
N TYR A 164 -10.54 -11.49 -5.54
CA TYR A 164 -10.47 -12.84 -4.99
C TYR A 164 -11.18 -12.85 -3.64
N SER A 165 -12.34 -13.48 -3.57
CA SER A 165 -13.09 -13.69 -2.31
C SER A 165 -12.69 -14.98 -1.57
N GLY A 166 -11.77 -15.74 -2.16
CA GLY A 166 -11.27 -17.03 -1.72
C GLY A 166 -10.52 -17.70 -2.87
N GLY A 167 -10.09 -18.94 -2.70
CA GLY A 167 -9.37 -19.64 -3.76
C GLY A 167 -7.94 -19.14 -3.96
N TYR A 168 -7.29 -18.66 -2.91
CA TYR A 168 -5.92 -18.14 -2.93
C TYR A 168 -5.22 -18.53 -1.62
N ALA A 169 -3.89 -18.48 -1.59
CA ALA A 169 -3.15 -18.72 -0.34
C ALA A 169 -2.61 -17.42 0.24
N MET A 170 -2.74 -17.24 1.55
CA MET A 170 -2.25 -16.05 2.24
C MET A 170 -1.97 -16.35 3.71
N VAL A 171 -0.89 -15.74 4.20
CA VAL A 171 -0.63 -15.50 5.61
C VAL A 171 -0.47 -14.00 5.80
N LEU A 172 -1.29 -13.40 6.66
CA LEU A 172 -1.21 -11.99 7.02
C LEU A 172 -1.16 -11.88 8.54
N GLN A 173 -0.13 -11.20 9.04
CA GLN A 173 0.08 -11.02 10.47
C GLN A 173 0.28 -9.53 10.75
N PHE A 174 -0.50 -9.01 11.69
CA PHE A 174 -0.31 -7.67 12.22
C PHE A 174 0.43 -7.76 13.55
N GLY A 175 1.37 -6.85 13.75
CA GLY A 175 2.04 -6.66 15.03
C GLY A 175 1.20 -5.81 15.99
N GLN A 176 1.87 -5.26 16.99
CA GLN A 176 1.29 -4.27 17.88
C GLN A 176 1.42 -2.87 17.29
N ARG A 177 0.47 -1.98 17.59
CA ARG A 177 0.52 -0.58 17.15
C ARG A 177 1.78 0.12 17.67
N GLN A 178 2.43 0.89 16.81
CA GLN A 178 3.60 1.71 17.10
C GLN A 178 3.35 3.15 16.62
N GLY A 179 2.84 4.00 17.50
CA GLY A 179 2.43 5.37 17.14
C GLY A 179 1.29 5.35 16.11
N ASP A 180 1.49 5.99 14.96
CA ASP A 180 0.50 6.05 13.87
C ASP A 180 0.68 4.94 12.82
N VAL A 181 1.50 3.95 13.13
CA VAL A 181 1.85 2.85 12.25
C VAL A 181 1.50 1.52 12.89
N LEU A 182 0.98 0.60 12.08
CA LEU A 182 0.83 -0.80 12.42
C LEU A 182 1.80 -1.64 11.58
N PRO A 183 2.89 -2.16 12.16
CA PRO A 183 3.77 -3.10 11.48
C PRO A 183 3.04 -4.42 11.23
N GLY A 184 3.45 -5.12 10.18
CA GLY A 184 2.97 -6.47 9.90
C GLY A 184 3.82 -7.17 8.85
N SER A 185 3.46 -8.40 8.58
CA SER A 185 4.09 -9.24 7.56
C SER A 185 3.03 -9.93 6.74
N ILE A 186 3.29 -10.05 5.45
CA ILE A 186 2.37 -10.66 4.50
C ILE A 186 3.12 -11.68 3.64
N TYR A 187 2.43 -12.76 3.33
CA TYR A 187 2.66 -13.58 2.15
C TYR A 187 1.30 -13.83 1.51
N VAL A 188 1.14 -13.53 0.23
CA VAL A 188 -0.09 -13.78 -0.52
C VAL A 188 0.27 -14.24 -1.92
N CYS A 189 -0.42 -15.27 -2.41
CA CYS A 189 -0.30 -15.75 -3.77
C CYS A 189 -1.69 -15.92 -4.40
N LEU A 190 -1.84 -15.40 -5.60
CA LEU A 190 -3.10 -15.31 -6.31
C LEU A 190 -3.00 -16.16 -7.59
N PRO A 191 -4.00 -17.00 -7.91
CA PRO A 191 -3.98 -17.81 -9.12
C PRO A 191 -4.52 -17.02 -10.33
N ASP A 192 -3.93 -15.86 -10.67
CA ASP A 192 -4.06 -15.33 -12.03
C ASP A 192 -3.10 -16.05 -13.00
N GLU A 193 -3.28 -15.76 -14.30
CA GLU A 193 -2.45 -16.27 -15.39
C GLU A 193 -0.94 -16.00 -15.22
N HIS A 194 -0.57 -15.04 -14.38
CA HIS A 194 0.81 -14.66 -14.09
C HIS A 194 1.29 -15.05 -12.69
N GLN A 195 0.49 -15.80 -11.92
CA GLN A 195 0.87 -16.27 -10.58
C GLN A 195 1.38 -15.13 -9.69
N SER A 196 0.54 -14.12 -9.52
CA SER A 196 0.85 -12.93 -8.73
C SER A 196 1.11 -13.28 -7.27
N TYR A 197 2.14 -12.71 -6.67
CA TYR A 197 2.45 -12.87 -5.27
C TYR A 197 3.06 -11.60 -4.66
N VAL A 198 2.85 -11.40 -3.36
CA VAL A 198 3.50 -10.36 -2.55
C VAL A 198 3.95 -10.99 -1.24
N ALA A 199 5.17 -10.71 -0.83
CA ALA A 199 5.72 -11.21 0.42
C ALA A 199 6.67 -10.20 1.08
N GLY A 200 6.67 -10.15 2.40
CA GLY A 200 7.60 -9.37 3.22
C GLY A 200 6.91 -8.60 4.33
N ARG A 201 7.66 -7.68 4.97
CA ARG A 201 7.17 -6.77 6.01
C ARG A 201 6.54 -5.51 5.43
N PHE A 202 5.61 -4.93 6.16
CA PHE A 202 5.01 -3.62 5.87
C PHE A 202 4.83 -2.82 7.17
N TRP A 203 4.68 -1.51 7.01
CA TRP A 203 4.42 -0.55 8.08
C TRP A 203 3.23 0.30 7.67
N ALA A 204 2.03 -0.14 8.01
CA ALA A 204 0.81 0.49 7.55
C ALA A 204 0.49 1.73 8.37
N LYS A 205 0.38 2.90 7.73
CA LYS A 205 -0.16 4.10 8.39
C LYS A 205 -1.63 3.87 8.70
N LEU A 206 -2.04 4.19 9.92
CA LEU A 206 -3.43 4.11 10.32
C LEU A 206 -4.20 5.29 9.73
N GLY A 207 -5.33 5.02 9.06
CA GLY A 207 -6.24 6.06 8.59
C GLY A 207 -6.68 6.97 9.74
N LYS A 208 -6.80 8.29 9.50
CA LYS A 208 -7.28 9.22 10.52
C LYS A 208 -8.68 8.80 10.97
N VAL A 209 -8.86 8.53 12.26
CA VAL A 209 -10.20 8.40 12.86
C VAL A 209 -10.91 9.73 12.61
N LYS A 210 -11.92 9.75 11.74
CA LYS A 210 -12.81 10.90 11.64
C LYS A 210 -13.59 10.97 12.95
N ASN A 211 -13.11 11.77 13.90
CA ASN A 211 -13.93 12.19 15.03
C ASN A 211 -15.15 12.91 14.44
N LYS A 212 -16.31 12.24 14.48
CA LYS A 212 -17.59 12.90 14.30
C LYS A 212 -17.76 13.82 15.51
N HIS A 213 -17.66 15.13 15.29
CA HIS A 213 -18.25 16.12 16.17
C HIS A 213 -19.75 16.21 15.88
#